data_AF-A0A1B9NHM3-F1
#
_entry.id   AF-A0A1B9NHM3-F1
#
_cell.length_a   1.000
_cell.length_b   1.000
_cell.length_c   1.000
_cell.angle_alpha   90.00
_cell.angle_beta   90.00
_cell.angle_gamma   90.00
#
_symmetry.space_group_name_H-M   'P 1'
#
loop_
_entity.id
_entity.type
_entity.pdbx_description
1 polymer ?
#
loop_
_entity_poly.entity_id
_entity_poly.type
_entity_poly.pdbx_seq_one_letter_code
_entity_poly.pdbx_strand_id
1 'polypeptide(L)'
;MLVSNEGQNTNTALDKLKWCLVLVLIAFVVWGNFYFAEPNDIYQPNTIVRIIAVVVLSLLTLLIAITTAKGKSFLLFLQESRKELRKVVWPTRKETTQTTMLIAAITVIVGLALWGMDSLFGSAIFYLTSIGR
;
A
#
# COMPACT_ATOMS: atom_id res chain seq x y z
N MET A 1 42.48 20.54 -8.35
CA MET A 1 41.08 20.96 -8.60
C MET A 1 40.41 21.10 -7.24
N LEU A 2 40.29 22.33 -6.76
CA LEU A 2 39.47 22.62 -5.59
C LEU A 2 38.03 22.46 -6.03
N VAL A 3 37.41 21.32 -5.72
CA VAL A 3 35.96 21.23 -5.71
C VAL A 3 35.51 22.11 -4.56
N SER A 4 35.34 23.39 -4.86
CA SER A 4 34.64 24.35 -4.03
C SER A 4 33.24 23.82 -3.78
N ASN A 5 33.06 23.19 -2.62
CA ASN A 5 31.76 22.93 -2.02
C ASN A 5 31.18 24.26 -1.53
N GLU A 6 30.92 25.17 -2.46
CA GLU A 6 30.29 26.46 -2.24
C GLU A 6 28.90 26.41 -2.88
N GLY A 7 27.89 26.11 -2.05
CA GLY A 7 26.48 26.24 -2.46
C GLY A 7 25.46 25.29 -1.83
N GLN A 8 25.86 24.32 -0.98
CA GLN A 8 24.94 23.33 -0.39
C GLN A 8 24.08 23.85 0.80
N ASN A 9 23.92 25.17 0.98
CA ASN A 9 23.35 25.76 2.22
C ASN A 9 22.25 26.81 2.02
N THR A 10 21.37 26.67 1.02
CA THR A 10 20.21 27.58 0.90
C THR A 10 18.84 26.90 0.92
N ASN A 11 18.78 25.56 0.82
CA ASN A 11 17.49 24.84 0.79
C ASN A 11 17.34 23.67 1.78
N THR A 12 18.42 23.18 2.41
CA THR A 12 18.36 22.05 3.35
C THR A 12 17.56 22.36 4.62
N ALA A 13 17.72 23.56 5.19
CA ALA A 13 16.97 23.97 6.39
C ALA A 13 15.49 24.22 6.07
N LEU A 14 15.19 24.83 4.92
CA LEU A 14 13.81 25.07 4.46
C LEU A 14 13.09 23.76 4.12
N ASP A 15 13.77 22.80 3.50
CA ASP A 15 13.19 21.47 3.24
C ASP A 15 12.94 20.68 4.53
N LYS A 16 13.85 20.76 5.51
CA LYS A 16 13.62 20.19 6.85
C LYS A 16 12.44 20.85 7.57
N LEU A 17 12.31 22.17 7.46
CA LEU A 17 11.20 22.92 8.05
C LEU A 17 9.86 22.57 7.40
N LYS A 18 9.82 22.45 6.06
CA LYS A 18 8.64 21.97 5.33
C LYS A 18 8.24 20.55 5.75
N TRP A 19 9.21 19.66 5.94
CA TRP A 19 8.95 18.31 6.46
C TRP A 19 8.41 18.30 7.88
N CYS A 20 8.94 19.17 8.76
CA CYS A 20 8.38 19.35 10.10
C CYS A 20 6.92 19.81 10.04
N LEU A 21 6.62 20.78 9.17
CA LEU A 21 5.25 21.28 8.95
C LEU A 21 4.32 20.17 8.43
N VAL A 22 4.77 19.33 7.51
CA VAL A 22 4.00 18.17 7.03
C VAL A 22 3.70 17.19 8.16
N LEU A 23 4.68 16.87 9.02
CA LEU A 23 4.47 15.98 10.17
C LEU A 23 3.45 16.55 11.17
N VAL A 24 3.53 17.85 11.44
CA VAL A 24 2.56 18.55 12.30
C VAL A 24 1.16 18.52 11.71
N LEU A 25 1.01 18.75 10.41
CA LEU A 25 -0.29 18.66 9.73
C LEU A 25 -0.87 17.25 9.79
N ILE A 26 -0.06 16.21 9.57
CA ILE A 26 -0.52 14.81 9.67
C ILE A 26 -0.97 14.51 11.11
N ALA A 27 -0.20 14.91 12.11
CA ALA A 27 -0.57 14.75 13.51
C ALA A 27 -1.88 15.48 13.83
N PHE A 28 -2.10 16.67 13.27
CA PHE A 28 -3.34 17.43 13.43
C PHE A 28 -4.54 16.76 12.77
N VAL A 29 -4.36 16.15 11.59
CA VAL A 29 -5.41 15.35 10.92
C VAL A 29 -5.81 14.14 11.77
N VAL A 30 -4.83 13.42 12.30
CA VAL A 30 -5.06 12.24 13.14
C VAL A 30 -5.73 12.65 14.44
N TRP A 31 -5.20 13.67 15.13
CA TRP A 31 -5.77 14.20 16.37
C TRP A 31 -7.18 14.73 16.17
N GLY A 32 -7.42 15.49 15.11
CA GLY A 32 -8.76 15.95 14.74
C GLY A 32 -9.70 14.77 14.50
N ASN A 33 -9.26 13.74 13.77
CA ASN A 33 -10.09 12.56 13.55
C ASN A 33 -10.44 11.83 14.86
N PHE A 34 -9.51 11.73 15.82
CA PHE A 34 -9.79 11.16 17.14
C PHE A 34 -10.71 12.04 17.99
N TYR A 35 -10.49 13.35 18.02
CA TYR A 35 -11.30 14.28 18.82
C TYR A 35 -12.74 14.40 18.31
N PHE A 36 -12.96 14.32 17.00
CA PHE A 36 -14.29 14.29 16.38
C PHE A 36 -14.84 12.85 16.20
N ALA A 37 -14.24 11.84 16.85
CA ALA A 37 -14.75 10.46 16.83
C ALA A 37 -15.76 10.18 17.94
N GLU A 38 -15.64 10.84 19.09
CA GLU A 38 -16.54 10.66 20.23
C GLU A 38 -17.61 11.76 20.30
N PRO A 39 -18.82 11.46 20.80
CA PRO A 39 -19.84 12.49 21.04
C PRO A 39 -19.31 13.52 22.04
N ASN A 40 -19.15 14.76 21.61
CA ASN A 40 -18.76 15.88 22.48
C ASN A 40 -19.92 16.88 22.57
N ASP A 41 -20.01 17.60 23.68
CA ASP A 41 -21.12 18.52 24.00
C ASP A 41 -21.28 19.69 23.00
N ILE A 42 -20.31 19.86 22.09
CA ILE A 42 -20.21 21.02 21.19
C ILE A 42 -20.69 20.66 19.77
N TYR A 43 -20.65 19.39 19.35
CA TYR A 43 -21.00 18.96 17.99
C TYR A 43 -21.82 17.66 17.96
N GLN A 44 -22.99 17.71 17.33
CA GLN A 44 -23.73 16.49 16.98
C GLN A 44 -22.96 15.69 15.91
N PRO A 45 -22.91 14.34 16.02
CA PRO A 45 -22.07 13.50 15.16
C PRO A 45 -22.62 13.39 13.73
N ASN A 46 -22.36 14.40 12.90
CA ASN A 46 -22.58 14.33 11.46
C ASN A 46 -21.32 13.78 10.77
N THR A 47 -21.32 12.48 10.49
CA THR A 47 -20.22 11.74 9.85
C THR A 47 -19.68 12.40 8.57
N ILE A 48 -20.54 13.08 7.81
CA ILE A 48 -20.18 13.73 6.53
C ILE A 48 -19.20 14.89 6.74
N VAL A 49 -19.40 15.73 7.76
CA VAL A 49 -18.55 16.92 8.00
C VAL A 49 -17.13 16.50 8.38
N ARG A 50 -16.99 15.43 9.19
CA ARG A 50 -15.69 14.86 9.55
C ARG A 50 -14.93 14.35 8.33
N ILE A 51 -15.62 13.60 7.45
CA ILE A 51 -15.02 13.07 6.22
C ILE A 51 -14.51 14.21 5.35
N ILE A 52 -15.32 15.25 5.15
CA ILE A 52 -14.92 16.41 4.32
C ILE A 52 -13.72 17.13 4.95
N ALA A 53 -13.73 17.41 6.25
CA ALA A 53 -12.63 18.09 6.93
C ALA A 53 -11.31 17.31 6.85
N VAL A 54 -11.34 16.00 7.09
CA VAL A 54 -10.16 15.12 6.99
C VAL A 54 -9.65 15.05 5.55
N VAL A 55 -10.54 14.94 4.57
CA VAL A 55 -10.17 14.90 3.15
C VAL A 55 -9.51 16.20 2.70
N VAL A 56 -10.06 17.35 3.07
CA VAL A 56 -9.51 18.67 2.73
C VAL A 56 -8.12 18.87 3.35
N LEU A 57 -7.96 18.57 4.64
CA LEU A 57 -6.66 18.70 5.32
C LEU A 57 -5.62 17.71 4.79
N SER A 58 -6.04 16.48 4.45
CA SER A 58 -5.17 15.48 3.82
C SER A 58 -4.69 15.95 2.44
N LEU A 59 -5.60 16.49 1.61
CA LEU A 59 -5.27 17.05 0.30
C LEU A 59 -4.27 18.21 0.42
N LEU A 60 -4.50 19.15 1.34
CA LEU A 60 -3.59 20.28 1.58
C LEU A 60 -2.19 19.80 2.00
N THR A 61 -2.13 18.83 2.91
CA THR A 61 -0.88 18.21 3.36
C THR A 61 -0.13 17.56 2.19
N LEU A 62 -0.85 16.85 1.33
CA LEU A 62 -0.30 16.19 0.14
C LEU A 62 0.26 17.21 -0.85
N LEU A 63 -0.47 18.30 -1.11
CA LEU A 63 -0.02 19.38 -2.00
C LEU A 63 1.28 20.01 -1.49
N ILE A 64 1.36 20.31 -0.19
CA ILE A 64 2.58 20.85 0.44
C ILE A 64 3.74 19.85 0.32
N ALA A 65 3.48 18.57 0.58
CA ALA A 65 4.50 17.52 0.48
C ALA A 65 5.07 17.37 -0.94
N ILE A 66 4.22 17.44 -1.97
CA ILE A 66 4.65 17.35 -3.38
C ILE A 66 5.52 18.55 -3.79
N THR A 67 5.26 19.74 -3.25
CA THR A 67 6.08 20.94 -3.55
C THR A 67 7.47 20.94 -2.90
N THR A 68 7.76 20.00 -2.00
CA THR A 68 9.06 19.86 -1.32
C THR A 68 10.10 19.18 -2.24
N ALA A 69 11.40 19.38 -2.01
CA ALA A 69 12.47 18.79 -2.83
C ALA A 69 12.34 17.26 -3.00
N LYS A 70 11.97 16.55 -1.92
CA LYS A 70 11.70 15.09 -1.96
C LYS A 70 10.51 14.73 -2.85
N GLY A 71 9.47 15.57 -2.90
CA GLY A 71 8.30 15.39 -3.77
C GLY A 71 8.65 15.51 -5.24
N LYS A 72 9.47 16.50 -5.62
CA LYS A 72 9.98 16.64 -7.00
C LYS A 72 10.85 15.47 -7.42
N SER A 73 11.76 14.99 -6.56
CA SER A 73 12.58 13.80 -6.84
C SER A 73 11.72 12.55 -7.04
N PHE A 74 10.65 12.38 -6.27
CA PHE A 74 9.72 11.26 -6.42
C PHE A 74 8.95 11.32 -7.75
N LEU A 75 8.54 12.51 -8.19
CA LEU A 75 7.91 12.70 -9.50
C LEU A 75 8.85 12.36 -10.67
N LEU A 76 10.13 12.74 -10.56
CA LEU A 76 11.16 12.35 -11.54
C LEU A 76 11.36 10.83 -11.57
N PHE A 77 11.44 10.19 -10.40
CA PHE A 77 11.52 8.72 -10.28
C PHE A 77 10.32 8.02 -10.92
N LEU A 78 9.09 8.55 -10.76
CA LEU A 78 7.91 8.01 -11.42
C LEU A 78 8.00 8.13 -12.95
N GLN A 79 8.50 9.25 -13.46
CA GLN A 79 8.71 9.44 -14.90
C GLN A 79 9.77 8.48 -15.46
N GLU A 80 10.85 8.24 -14.73
CA GLU A 80 11.90 7.28 -15.08
C GLU A 80 11.37 5.84 -15.02
N SER A 81 10.64 5.48 -13.96
CA SER A 81 10.00 4.17 -13.83
C SER A 81 9.03 3.89 -14.98
N ARG A 82 8.26 4.88 -15.44
CA ARG A 82 7.40 4.75 -16.64
C ARG A 82 8.20 4.54 -17.94
N LYS A 83 9.44 5.03 -18.03
CA LYS A 83 10.33 4.76 -19.17
C LYS A 83 10.87 3.33 -19.11
N GLU A 84 11.20 2.82 -17.92
CA GLU A 84 11.66 1.44 -17.71
C GLU A 84 10.53 0.41 -17.88
N LEU A 85 9.31 0.70 -17.42
CA LEU A 85 8.14 -0.16 -17.61
C LEU A 85 7.80 -0.37 -19.10
N ARG A 86 8.18 0.56 -19.97
CA ARG A 86 8.05 0.38 -21.43
C ARG A 86 9.09 -0.55 -22.03
N LYS A 87 10.20 -0.82 -21.33
CA LYS A 87 11.20 -1.83 -21.71
C LYS A 87 10.80 -3.23 -21.25
N VAL A 88 9.80 -3.34 -20.38
CA VAL A 88 9.21 -4.64 -20.02
C VAL A 88 8.44 -5.13 -21.24
N VAL A 89 9.11 -5.98 -22.02
CA VAL A 89 8.47 -6.72 -23.09
C VAL A 89 7.57 -7.74 -22.42
N TRP A 90 6.28 -7.41 -22.31
CA TRP A 90 5.32 -8.36 -21.76
C TRP A 90 5.27 -9.58 -22.70
N PRO A 91 5.40 -10.80 -22.14
CA PRO A 91 5.38 -12.02 -22.92
C PRO A 91 4.09 -12.11 -23.73
N THR A 92 4.18 -12.69 -24.93
CA THR A 92 3.05 -12.77 -25.85
C THR A 92 1.92 -13.57 -25.22
N ARG A 93 0.66 -13.26 -25.57
CA ARG A 93 -0.52 -13.95 -24.97
C ARG A 93 -0.43 -15.48 -25.10
N LYS A 94 0.18 -15.98 -26.18
CA LYS A 94 0.33 -17.43 -26.43
C LYS A 94 1.24 -18.10 -25.41
N GLU A 95 2.37 -17.51 -25.08
CA GLU A 95 3.33 -18.03 -24.09
C GLU A 95 2.77 -17.98 -22.66
N THR A 96 2.08 -16.88 -22.34
CA THR A 96 1.39 -16.72 -21.05
C THR A 96 0.28 -17.75 -20.87
N THR A 97 -0.57 -17.97 -21.90
CA THR A 97 -1.66 -18.95 -21.80
C THR A 97 -1.15 -20.39 -21.70
N GLN A 98 -0.05 -20.72 -22.38
CA GLN A 98 0.54 -22.07 -22.32
C GLN A 98 1.04 -22.37 -20.91
N THR A 99 1.76 -21.42 -20.31
CA THR A 99 2.30 -21.59 -18.95
C THR A 99 1.18 -21.61 -17.91
N THR A 100 0.16 -20.75 -18.02
CA THR A 100 -0.99 -20.77 -17.11
C THR A 100 -1.80 -22.05 -17.23
N MET A 101 -2.00 -22.57 -18.44
CA MET A 101 -2.74 -23.84 -18.65
C MET A 101 -1.95 -25.04 -18.11
N LEU A 102 -0.63 -25.04 -18.24
CA LEU A 102 0.25 -26.03 -17.61
C LEU A 102 0.14 -25.99 -16.08
N ILE A 103 0.26 -24.81 -15.47
CA ILE A 103 0.15 -24.63 -14.02
C ILE A 103 -1.25 -25.03 -13.53
N ALA A 104 -2.31 -24.66 -14.27
CA ALA A 104 -3.68 -25.04 -13.96
C ALA A 104 -3.84 -26.58 -13.96
N ALA A 105 -3.31 -27.27 -14.96
CA ALA A 105 -3.35 -28.73 -15.01
C ALA A 105 -2.63 -29.38 -13.82
N ILE A 106 -1.43 -28.90 -13.48
CA ILE A 106 -0.66 -29.40 -12.32
C ILE A 106 -1.42 -29.14 -11.02
N THR A 107 -2.00 -27.95 -10.86
CA THR A 107 -2.75 -27.57 -9.65
C THR A 107 -3.99 -28.45 -9.47
N VAL A 108 -4.69 -28.78 -10.56
CA VAL A 108 -5.85 -29.71 -10.51
C VAL A 108 -5.41 -31.11 -10.08
N ILE A 109 -4.30 -31.62 -10.61
CA ILE A 109 -3.77 -32.94 -10.24
C ILE A 109 -3.41 -32.97 -8.75
N VAL A 110 -2.66 -31.96 -8.28
CA VAL A 110 -2.28 -31.86 -6.86
C VAL A 110 -3.50 -31.69 -5.96
N GLY A 111 -4.46 -30.85 -6.35
CA GLY A 111 -5.71 -30.66 -5.61
C GLY A 111 -6.53 -31.93 -5.49
N LEU A 112 -6.65 -32.72 -6.57
CA LEU A 112 -7.31 -34.03 -6.52
C LEU A 112 -6.56 -35.04 -5.66
N ALA A 113 -5.22 -35.06 -5.72
CA ALA A 113 -4.40 -35.93 -4.90
C ALA A 113 -4.54 -35.63 -3.40
N LEU A 114 -4.49 -34.34 -3.02
CA LEU A 114 -4.73 -33.91 -1.65
C LEU A 114 -6.16 -34.25 -1.21
N TRP A 115 -7.17 -33.90 -1.99
CA TRP A 115 -8.56 -34.22 -1.68
C TRP A 115 -8.81 -35.72 -1.43
N GLY A 116 -8.20 -36.59 -2.25
CA GLY A 116 -8.27 -38.03 -2.05
C GLY A 116 -7.62 -38.46 -0.73
N MET A 117 -6.43 -37.94 -0.43
CA MET A 117 -5.71 -38.22 0.80
C MET A 117 -6.47 -37.71 2.05
N ASP A 118 -6.99 -36.49 2.02
CA ASP A 118 -7.80 -35.89 3.09
C ASP A 118 -9.06 -36.74 3.37
N SER A 119 -9.72 -37.22 2.31
CA SER A 119 -10.91 -38.07 2.42
C SER A 119 -10.58 -39.43 3.06
N LEU A 120 -9.42 -40.01 2.74
CA LEU A 120 -8.94 -41.25 3.35
C LEU A 120 -8.61 -41.08 4.83
N PHE A 121 -7.89 -40.01 5.20
CA PHE A 121 -7.59 -39.71 6.60
C PHE A 121 -8.86 -39.45 7.41
N GLY A 122 -9.81 -38.68 6.87
CA GLY A 122 -11.11 -38.45 7.52
C GLY A 122 -11.87 -39.76 7.77
N SER A 123 -11.90 -40.64 6.78
CA SER A 123 -12.55 -41.96 6.90
C SER A 123 -11.86 -42.87 7.91
N ALA A 124 -10.52 -42.86 7.95
CA ALA A 124 -9.73 -43.63 8.92
C ALA A 124 -9.97 -43.16 10.36
N ILE A 125 -10.01 -41.85 10.59
CA ILE A 125 -10.31 -41.27 11.91
C ILE A 125 -11.75 -41.61 12.33
N PHE A 126 -12.71 -41.54 11.40
CA PHE A 126 -14.10 -41.94 11.68
C PHE A 126 -14.19 -43.42 12.08
N TYR A 127 -13.48 -44.31 11.39
CA TYR A 127 -13.45 -45.73 11.71
C TYR A 127 -12.84 -45.99 13.09
N LEU A 128 -11.73 -45.34 13.43
CA LEU A 128 -11.09 -45.45 14.74
C LEU A 128 -11.98 -44.90 15.87
N THR A 129 -12.67 -43.79 15.62
CA THR A 129 -13.57 -43.18 16.61
C THR A 129 -14.84 -44.00 16.81
N SER A 130 -15.37 -44.63 15.76
CA SER A 130 -16.56 -45.47 15.86
C SER A 130 -16.31 -46.78 16.61
N ILE A 131 -15.06 -47.25 16.67
CA ILE A 131 -14.65 -48.44 17.41
C ILE A 131 -14.54 -48.20 18.92
N GLY A 132 -14.34 -46.95 19.34
CA GLY A 132 -14.22 -46.56 20.75
C GLY A 132 -15.56 -46.24 21.44
N ARG A 133 -16.68 -46.32 20.72
CA ARG A 133 -18.04 -46.15 21.24
C ARG A 133 -18.79 -47.48 21.16
#